data_AF-A0A6H1A3A1-F1
#
_entry.id   AF-A0A6H1A3A1-F1
#
_cell.length_a   1.000
_cell.length_b   1.000
_cell.length_c   1.000
_cell.angle_alpha   90.00
_cell.angle_beta   90.00
_cell.angle_gamma   90.00
#
_symmetry.space_group_name_H-M   'P 1'
#
loop_
_entity.id
_entity.type
_entity.pdbx_description
1 polymer ?
#
loop_
_entity_poly.entity_id
_entity_poly.type
_entity_poly.pdbx_seq_one_letter_code
_entity_poly.pdbx_strand_id
1 'polypeptide(L)'
;MGFFATKTRRSTTDDSGARAELSELTRQGLPAQFEAVGEALASGSGSAEACEVAGRLLARDGASLDEALELLSRTTHLVTGGEPAFVDVRALSMAWSESTLAYLHQLSCEDPLTGLASLAHIRSRLSELYRGQLGRRSADLGETHALVVVELPDDRPGRGARGEDQFSRALRLTRLGEVVRTVFNGTETIGRSGTNRVVVVVERDARLGRRVALIRTMLATTGHPTRVWIEGLPPTDAGAASLLDELCRH
;
A
#
# COMPACT_ATOMS: atom_id res chain seq x y z
N MET A 1 26.25 -4.18 -82.22
CA MET A 1 24.98 -3.49 -81.95
C MET A 1 24.36 -4.07 -80.69
N GLY A 2 24.10 -3.25 -79.68
CA GLY A 2 23.46 -3.66 -78.42
C GLY A 2 23.72 -2.61 -77.33
N PHE A 3 22.72 -1.75 -77.12
CA PHE A 3 22.74 -0.52 -76.31
C PHE A 3 22.71 -0.76 -74.79
N PHE A 4 23.33 0.15 -74.04
CA PHE A 4 23.12 0.36 -72.60
C PHE A 4 21.66 0.76 -72.30
N ALA A 5 21.08 0.22 -71.24
CA ALA A 5 19.95 0.83 -70.55
C ALA A 5 20.04 0.54 -69.04
N THR A 6 20.55 1.52 -68.30
CA THR A 6 20.50 1.66 -66.85
C THR A 6 19.03 1.76 -66.42
N LYS A 7 18.53 0.79 -65.65
CA LYS A 7 17.20 0.87 -65.03
C LYS A 7 17.34 1.34 -63.60
N THR A 8 17.12 2.63 -63.42
CA THR A 8 16.95 3.34 -62.15
C THR A 8 15.84 2.66 -61.33
N ARG A 9 16.20 2.05 -60.20
CA ARG A 9 15.24 1.51 -59.24
C ARG A 9 14.72 2.68 -58.40
N ARG A 10 13.53 3.17 -58.78
CA ARG A 10 12.79 4.20 -58.05
C ARG A 10 12.33 3.61 -56.72
N SER A 11 12.57 4.37 -55.65
CA SER A 11 12.16 4.10 -54.27
C SER A 11 10.65 3.98 -54.14
N THR A 12 10.21 2.90 -53.50
CA THR A 12 9.02 2.89 -52.66
C THR A 12 9.48 2.39 -51.29
N THR A 13 10.10 3.30 -50.54
CA THR A 13 10.05 3.24 -49.08
C THR A 13 8.58 3.39 -48.72
N ASP A 14 7.94 2.25 -48.51
CA ASP A 14 6.68 2.16 -47.80
C ASP A 14 7.00 2.57 -46.36
N ASP A 15 6.70 3.82 -46.03
CA ASP A 15 6.90 4.41 -44.71
C ASP A 15 5.78 3.90 -43.79
N SER A 16 5.74 2.59 -43.58
CA SER A 16 4.77 1.89 -42.75
C SER A 16 5.17 1.93 -41.28
N GLY A 17 5.39 3.13 -40.74
CA GLY A 17 5.90 3.32 -39.38
C GLY A 17 5.71 4.71 -38.78
N ALA A 18 4.94 5.60 -39.42
CA ALA A 18 4.55 6.85 -38.78
C ALA A 18 3.52 6.56 -37.67
N ARG A 19 4.00 6.47 -36.42
CA ARG A 19 3.15 6.61 -35.23
C ARG A 19 2.27 7.84 -35.44
N ALA A 20 0.95 7.67 -35.53
CA ALA A 20 0.05 8.79 -35.76
C ALA A 20 0.07 9.69 -34.51
N GLU A 21 0.64 10.89 -34.65
CA GLU A 21 0.61 11.89 -33.59
C GLU A 21 -0.82 12.44 -33.46
N LEU A 22 -1.29 12.59 -32.22
CA LEU A 22 -2.59 13.23 -31.93
C LEU A 22 -2.63 14.63 -32.55
N SER A 23 -3.73 14.94 -33.23
CA SER A 23 -3.99 16.31 -33.67
C SER A 23 -4.10 17.23 -32.45
N GLU A 24 -3.63 18.47 -32.58
CA GLU A 24 -3.58 19.42 -31.46
C GLU A 24 -4.98 19.80 -30.93
N LEU A 25 -5.98 19.79 -31.81
CA LEU A 25 -7.40 19.95 -31.44
C LEU A 25 -7.91 18.77 -30.62
N THR A 26 -7.53 17.54 -30.97
CA THR A 26 -7.89 16.35 -30.18
C THR A 26 -7.24 16.41 -28.81
N ARG A 27 -5.95 16.79 -28.74
CA ARG A 27 -5.20 16.92 -27.48
C ARG A 27 -5.85 17.92 -26.52
N GLN A 28 -6.27 19.08 -27.01
CA GLN A 28 -6.97 20.10 -26.20
C GLN A 28 -8.35 19.65 -25.69
N GLY A 29 -8.98 18.66 -26.33
CA GLY A 29 -10.28 18.12 -25.94
C GLY A 29 -10.22 16.96 -24.95
N LEU A 30 -9.03 16.44 -24.65
CA LEU A 30 -8.85 15.34 -23.70
C LEU A 30 -8.92 15.83 -22.25
N PRO A 31 -9.55 15.06 -21.35
CA PRO A 31 -9.39 15.28 -19.91
C PRO A 31 -7.92 15.15 -19.52
N ALA A 32 -7.43 16.00 -18.62
CA ALA A 32 -6.03 16.00 -18.19
C ALA A 32 -5.55 14.62 -17.68
N GLN A 33 -6.42 13.88 -16.98
CA GLN A 33 -6.07 12.54 -16.48
C GLN A 33 -5.96 11.47 -17.59
N PHE A 34 -6.45 11.77 -18.79
CA PHE A 34 -6.53 10.86 -19.95
C PHE A 34 -5.65 11.27 -21.14
N GLU A 35 -4.86 12.33 -21.02
CA GLU A 35 -3.93 12.75 -22.09
C GLU A 35 -3.01 11.61 -22.50
N ALA A 36 -2.37 10.93 -21.53
CA ALA A 36 -1.51 9.78 -21.77
C ALA A 36 -2.25 8.58 -22.40
N VAL A 37 -3.53 8.39 -22.05
CA VAL A 37 -4.37 7.35 -22.65
C VAL A 37 -4.63 7.67 -24.12
N GLY A 38 -4.98 8.92 -24.43
CA GLY A 38 -5.19 9.36 -25.80
C GLY A 38 -3.93 9.25 -26.65
N GLU A 39 -2.76 9.60 -26.12
CA GLU A 39 -1.48 9.47 -26.80
C GLU A 39 -1.14 8.00 -27.10
N ALA A 40 -1.37 7.11 -26.12
CA ALA A 40 -1.17 5.68 -26.29
C ALA A 40 -2.11 5.09 -27.36
N LEU A 41 -3.37 5.51 -27.38
CA LEU A 41 -4.35 5.12 -28.40
C LEU A 41 -3.95 5.58 -29.80
N ALA A 42 -3.56 6.86 -29.97
CA ALA A 42 -3.18 7.40 -31.26
C ALA A 42 -1.91 6.75 -31.83
N SER A 43 -0.94 6.43 -30.95
CA SER A 43 0.29 5.76 -31.35
C SER A 43 0.12 4.27 -31.66
N GLY A 44 -1.03 3.67 -31.31
CA GLY A 44 -1.28 2.23 -31.46
C GLY A 44 -0.43 1.34 -30.55
N SER A 45 0.24 1.90 -29.53
CA SER A 45 1.22 1.18 -28.69
C SER A 45 0.57 0.34 -27.57
N GLY A 46 -0.77 0.36 -27.47
CA GLY A 46 -1.54 -0.21 -26.36
C GLY A 46 -1.70 0.78 -25.20
N SER A 47 -2.92 0.94 -24.70
CA SER A 47 -3.30 1.97 -23.73
C SER A 47 -3.48 1.46 -22.30
N ALA A 48 -3.32 0.16 -22.05
CA ALA A 48 -3.62 -0.47 -20.77
C ALA A 48 -2.84 0.17 -19.61
N GLU A 49 -1.53 0.37 -19.73
CA GLU A 49 -0.70 0.98 -18.67
C GLU A 49 -1.13 2.42 -18.36
N ALA A 50 -1.45 3.20 -19.39
CA ALA A 50 -1.97 4.57 -19.22
C ALA A 50 -3.35 4.56 -18.54
N CYS A 51 -4.19 3.59 -18.88
CA CYS A 51 -5.50 3.39 -18.24
C CYS A 51 -5.35 3.02 -16.76
N GLU A 52 -4.35 2.22 -16.40
CA GLU A 52 -4.07 1.95 -14.99
C GLU A 52 -3.67 3.23 -14.23
N VAL A 53 -2.80 4.05 -14.81
CA VAL A 53 -2.36 5.32 -14.19
C VAL A 53 -3.56 6.25 -14.00
N ALA A 54 -4.39 6.42 -15.04
CA ALA A 54 -5.61 7.22 -14.97
C ALA A 54 -6.57 6.70 -13.88
N GLY A 55 -6.79 5.38 -13.82
CA GLY A 55 -7.62 4.75 -12.79
C GLY A 55 -7.13 5.03 -11.36
N ARG A 56 -5.80 4.95 -11.12
CA ARG A 56 -5.21 5.27 -9.81
C ARG A 56 -5.40 6.74 -9.43
N LEU A 57 -5.24 7.66 -10.38
CA LEU A 57 -5.40 9.10 -10.15
C LEU A 57 -6.86 9.43 -9.79
N LEU A 58 -7.80 8.94 -10.60
CA LEU A 58 -9.24 9.18 -10.39
C LEU A 58 -9.73 8.63 -9.06
N ALA A 59 -9.29 7.43 -8.66
CA ALA A 59 -9.62 6.87 -7.35
C ALA A 59 -9.10 7.75 -6.20
N ARG A 60 -7.89 8.30 -6.31
CA ARG A 60 -7.31 9.20 -5.29
C ARG A 60 -8.03 10.54 -5.22
N ASP A 61 -8.54 11.02 -6.35
CA ASP A 61 -9.33 12.24 -6.44
C ASP A 61 -10.80 12.02 -6.01
N GLY A 62 -11.19 10.77 -5.70
CA GLY A 62 -12.53 10.42 -5.23
C GLY A 62 -13.59 10.34 -6.34
N ALA A 63 -13.17 10.31 -7.61
CA ALA A 63 -14.07 10.12 -8.73
C ALA A 63 -14.71 8.73 -8.69
N SER A 64 -15.96 8.64 -9.12
CA SER A 64 -16.66 7.35 -9.19
C SER A 64 -16.10 6.48 -10.31
N LEU A 65 -16.25 5.15 -10.19
CA LEU A 65 -15.86 4.25 -11.29
C LEU A 65 -16.66 4.53 -12.57
N ASP A 66 -17.93 4.90 -12.43
CA ASP A 66 -18.81 5.25 -13.56
C ASP A 66 -18.25 6.45 -14.34
N GLU A 67 -17.90 7.53 -13.62
CA GLU A 67 -17.26 8.72 -14.20
C GLU A 67 -15.92 8.36 -14.88
N ALA A 68 -15.10 7.51 -14.26
CA ALA A 68 -13.84 7.09 -14.85
C ALA A 68 -14.04 6.29 -16.15
N LEU A 69 -15.06 5.44 -16.22
CA LEU A 69 -15.42 4.69 -17.42
C LEU A 69 -16.00 5.58 -18.53
N GLU A 70 -16.78 6.60 -18.16
CA GLU A 70 -17.30 7.59 -19.11
C GLU A 70 -16.16 8.40 -19.75
N LEU A 71 -15.18 8.84 -18.95
CA LEU A 71 -13.99 9.54 -19.44
C LEU A 71 -13.14 8.67 -20.38
N LEU A 72 -12.99 7.38 -20.07
CA LEU A 72 -12.32 6.42 -20.95
C LEU A 72 -13.05 6.24 -22.28
N SER A 73 -14.37 6.11 -22.22
CA SER A 73 -15.23 5.94 -23.40
C SER A 73 -15.15 7.17 -24.30
N ARG A 74 -15.28 8.37 -23.72
CA ARG A 74 -15.16 9.65 -24.44
C ARG A 74 -13.78 9.82 -25.07
N THR A 75 -12.71 9.54 -24.33
CA THR A 75 -11.33 9.62 -24.83
C THR A 75 -11.12 8.67 -25.99
N THR A 76 -11.57 7.43 -25.87
CA THR A 76 -11.42 6.42 -26.93
C THR A 76 -12.19 6.81 -28.19
N HIS A 77 -13.43 7.24 -28.03
CA HIS A 77 -14.26 7.70 -29.14
C HIS A 77 -13.64 8.93 -29.84
N LEU A 78 -13.08 9.87 -29.09
CA LEU A 78 -12.43 11.06 -29.67
C LEU A 78 -11.17 10.73 -30.48
N VAL A 79 -10.41 9.71 -30.07
CA VAL A 79 -9.12 9.37 -30.71
C VAL A 79 -9.27 8.33 -31.82
N THR A 80 -10.13 7.34 -31.61
CA THR A 80 -10.25 6.16 -32.51
C THR A 80 -11.60 6.09 -33.23
N GLY A 81 -12.61 6.85 -32.78
CA GLY A 81 -13.99 6.75 -33.27
C GLY A 81 -14.73 5.50 -32.80
N GLY A 82 -14.14 4.70 -31.90
CA GLY A 82 -14.72 3.44 -31.42
C GLY A 82 -14.87 3.37 -29.91
N GLU A 83 -15.28 2.19 -29.44
CA GLU A 83 -15.41 1.85 -28.03
C GLU A 83 -14.06 1.41 -27.42
N PRO A 84 -13.84 1.62 -26.10
CA PRO A 84 -12.65 1.16 -25.42
C PRO A 84 -12.51 -0.36 -25.49
N ALA A 85 -11.29 -0.83 -25.73
CA ALA A 85 -11.02 -2.26 -25.71
C ALA A 85 -11.20 -2.80 -24.28
N PHE A 86 -11.65 -4.04 -24.17
CA PHE A 86 -11.87 -4.68 -22.86
C PHE A 86 -10.62 -4.63 -21.96
N VAL A 87 -9.42 -4.74 -22.54
CA VAL A 87 -8.16 -4.66 -21.79
C VAL A 87 -7.98 -3.31 -21.09
N ASP A 88 -8.39 -2.21 -21.73
CA ASP A 88 -8.29 -0.85 -21.19
C ASP A 88 -9.32 -0.63 -20.08
N VAL A 89 -10.56 -1.06 -20.32
CA VAL A 89 -11.64 -1.04 -19.32
C VAL A 89 -11.23 -1.82 -18.07
N ARG A 90 -10.68 -3.03 -18.26
CA ARG A 90 -10.19 -3.88 -17.17
C ARG A 90 -9.04 -3.22 -16.41
N ALA A 91 -8.06 -2.69 -17.14
CA ALA A 91 -6.88 -2.03 -16.55
C ALA A 91 -7.27 -0.83 -15.67
N LEU A 92 -8.13 0.06 -16.19
CA LEU A 92 -8.65 1.19 -15.45
C LEU A 92 -9.46 0.75 -14.22
N SER A 93 -10.40 -0.19 -14.41
CA SER A 93 -11.29 -0.63 -13.33
C SER A 93 -10.53 -1.31 -12.19
N MET A 94 -9.53 -2.14 -12.50
CA MET A 94 -8.69 -2.78 -11.49
C MET A 94 -7.87 -1.75 -10.73
N ALA A 95 -7.19 -0.86 -11.45
CA ALA A 95 -6.33 0.14 -10.83
C ALA A 95 -7.10 1.14 -9.96
N TRP A 96 -8.32 1.53 -10.39
CA TRP A 96 -9.25 2.32 -9.59
C TRP A 96 -9.67 1.57 -8.32
N SER A 97 -10.13 0.32 -8.46
CA SER A 97 -10.61 -0.48 -7.32
C SER A 97 -9.53 -0.76 -6.29
N GLU A 98 -8.32 -1.12 -6.74
CA GLU A 98 -7.17 -1.36 -5.86
C GLU A 98 -6.77 -0.08 -5.11
N SER A 99 -6.83 1.08 -5.77
CA SER A 99 -6.50 2.36 -5.14
C SER A 99 -7.54 2.78 -4.11
N THR A 100 -8.83 2.63 -4.43
CA THR A 100 -9.92 2.90 -3.49
C THR A 100 -9.84 1.96 -2.27
N LEU A 101 -9.58 0.66 -2.48
CA LEU A 101 -9.39 -0.28 -1.38
C LEU A 101 -8.17 0.07 -0.53
N ALA A 102 -7.04 0.43 -1.15
CA ALA A 102 -5.85 0.86 -0.44
C ALA A 102 -6.12 2.11 0.42
N TYR A 103 -6.86 3.08 -0.10
CA TYR A 103 -7.28 4.27 0.65
C TYR A 103 -8.18 3.91 1.83
N LEU A 104 -9.20 3.08 1.62
CA LEU A 104 -10.11 2.65 2.70
C LEU A 104 -9.36 1.88 3.80
N HIS A 105 -8.41 1.03 3.43
CA HIS A 105 -7.55 0.34 4.40
C HIS A 105 -6.68 1.30 5.21
N GLN A 106 -6.25 2.43 4.64
CA GLN A 106 -5.51 3.47 5.37
C GLN A 106 -6.38 4.23 6.37
N LEU A 107 -7.68 4.39 6.09
CA LEU A 107 -8.63 5.04 7.01
C LEU A 107 -9.06 4.12 8.16
N SER A 108 -8.95 2.80 7.98
CA SER A 108 -9.35 1.84 9.00
C SER A 108 -8.46 1.94 10.24
N CYS A 109 -9.09 1.95 11.41
CA CYS A 109 -8.38 1.79 12.68
C CYS A 109 -7.92 0.34 12.91
N GLU A 110 -8.38 -0.60 12.08
CA GLU A 110 -8.05 -2.02 12.14
C GLU A 110 -7.42 -2.49 10.83
N ASP A 111 -6.39 -3.33 10.92
CA ASP A 111 -5.84 -4.10 9.81
C ASP A 111 -6.87 -5.18 9.41
N PRO A 112 -7.43 -5.14 8.20
CA PRO A 112 -8.55 -6.00 7.82
C PRO A 112 -8.18 -7.49 7.75
N LEU A 113 -6.88 -7.81 7.68
CA LEU A 113 -6.41 -9.19 7.54
C LEU A 113 -6.17 -9.87 8.89
N THR A 114 -5.77 -9.10 9.91
CA THR A 114 -5.44 -9.61 11.25
C THR A 114 -6.42 -9.16 12.34
N GLY A 115 -7.25 -8.15 12.06
CA GLY A 115 -8.11 -7.47 13.02
C GLY A 115 -7.34 -6.68 14.09
N LEU A 116 -6.01 -6.56 14.00
CA LEU A 116 -5.20 -5.76 14.93
C LEU A 116 -5.36 -4.28 14.62
N ALA A 117 -5.11 -3.38 15.57
CA ALA A 117 -5.12 -1.96 15.27
C ALA A 117 -4.12 -1.61 14.15
N SER A 118 -4.49 -0.69 13.27
CA SER A 118 -3.61 -0.20 12.22
C SER A 118 -2.47 0.64 12.80
N LEU A 119 -1.35 0.75 12.08
CA LEU A 119 -0.23 1.60 12.50
C LEU A 119 -0.65 3.07 12.66
N ALA A 120 -1.56 3.55 11.80
CA ALA A 120 -2.13 4.88 11.89
C ALA A 120 -2.90 5.08 13.20
N HIS A 121 -3.67 4.07 13.63
CA HIS A 121 -4.36 4.09 14.92
C HIS A 121 -3.36 4.12 16.09
N ILE A 122 -2.31 3.29 16.07
CA ILE A 122 -1.26 3.30 17.10
C ILE A 122 -0.58 4.68 17.19
N ARG A 123 -0.25 5.30 16.06
CA ARG A 123 0.32 6.66 15.99
C ARG A 123 -0.63 7.67 16.63
N SER A 124 -1.92 7.65 16.27
CA SER A 124 -2.91 8.56 16.85
C SER A 124 -3.00 8.41 18.37
N ARG A 125 -3.04 7.17 18.86
CA ARG A 125 -3.12 6.87 20.30
C ARG A 125 -1.87 7.35 21.05
N LEU A 126 -0.67 7.19 20.50
CA LEU A 126 0.54 7.75 21.11
C LEU A 126 0.52 9.27 21.13
N SER A 127 0.15 9.93 20.02
CA SER A 127 0.07 11.40 19.97
C SER A 127 -0.96 11.94 20.96
N GLU A 128 -2.08 11.24 21.17
CA GLU A 128 -3.05 11.57 22.23
C GLU A 128 -2.42 11.48 23.63
N LEU A 129 -1.66 10.41 23.92
CA LEU A 129 -0.96 10.25 25.19
C LEU A 129 0.07 11.36 25.43
N TYR A 130 0.89 11.71 24.42
CA TYR A 130 1.85 12.81 24.54
C TYR A 130 1.16 14.16 24.76
N ARG A 131 0.06 14.45 24.04
CA ARG A 131 -0.71 15.68 24.26
C ARG A 131 -1.34 15.72 25.65
N GLY A 132 -1.83 14.58 26.16
CA GLY A 132 -2.39 14.47 27.50
C GLY A 132 -1.38 14.74 28.63
N GLN A 133 -0.09 14.53 28.38
CA GLN A 133 1.00 14.80 29.34
C GLN A 133 1.37 16.29 29.42
N LEU A 134 1.17 17.07 28.34
CA LEU A 134 1.54 18.50 28.29
C LEU A 134 0.84 19.38 29.34
N GLY A 135 -0.21 18.87 30.01
CA GLY A 135 -0.93 19.54 31.10
C GLY A 135 -0.67 18.99 32.51
N ARG A 136 0.13 17.92 32.67
CA ARG A 136 0.38 17.28 33.97
C ARG A 136 1.83 17.52 34.40
N ARG A 137 2.04 18.23 35.51
CA ARG A 137 3.32 18.20 36.21
C ARG A 137 3.52 16.78 36.75
N SER A 138 4.52 16.05 36.23
CA SER A 138 5.34 15.08 36.98
C SER A 138 5.43 13.61 36.50
N ALA A 139 5.35 13.28 35.21
CA ALA A 139 6.04 12.08 34.71
C ALA A 139 6.34 12.18 33.21
N ASP A 140 7.52 11.73 32.78
CA ASP A 140 7.78 11.50 31.35
C ASP A 140 6.88 10.35 30.86
N LEU A 141 6.35 10.42 29.64
CA LEU A 141 5.54 9.34 29.08
C LEU A 141 6.34 8.02 29.05
N GLY A 142 7.66 8.12 28.88
CA GLY A 142 8.58 6.98 28.98
C GLY A 142 8.61 6.30 30.35
N GLU A 143 8.19 6.96 31.44
CA GLU A 143 8.13 6.36 32.77
C GLU A 143 6.79 5.67 33.05
N THR A 144 5.72 6.17 32.43
CA THR A 144 4.35 5.70 32.65
C THR A 144 3.89 4.69 31.62
N HIS A 145 4.48 4.69 30.42
CA HIS A 145 4.07 3.82 29.32
C HIS A 145 5.29 3.17 28.66
N ALA A 146 5.04 2.06 27.97
CA ALA A 146 6.01 1.35 27.17
C ALA A 146 5.34 0.76 25.92
N LEU A 147 6.17 0.37 24.95
CA LEU A 147 5.74 -0.52 23.89
C LEU A 147 6.18 -1.94 24.24
N VAL A 148 5.28 -2.91 24.14
CA VAL A 148 5.67 -4.31 24.07
C VAL A 148 5.67 -4.71 22.62
N VAL A 149 6.82 -5.18 22.14
CA VAL A 149 6.99 -5.61 20.75
C VAL A 149 7.11 -7.12 20.71
N VAL A 150 6.33 -7.74 19.84
CA VAL A 150 6.37 -9.17 19.51
C VAL A 150 6.71 -9.30 18.04
N GLU A 151 7.82 -9.95 17.74
CA GLU A 151 8.38 -10.08 16.40
C GLU A 151 8.42 -11.55 15.97
N LEU A 152 7.91 -11.81 14.76
CA LEU A 152 8.18 -13.02 13.99
C LEU A 152 9.46 -12.79 13.19
N PRO A 153 10.50 -13.62 13.36
CA PRO A 153 11.65 -13.63 12.48
C PRO A 153 11.22 -13.92 11.04
N ASP A 154 11.91 -13.29 10.09
CA ASP A 154 11.67 -13.58 8.68
C ASP A 154 12.02 -15.03 8.35
N ASP A 155 11.14 -15.69 7.60
CA ASP A 155 11.43 -16.98 7.00
C ASP A 155 12.59 -16.79 6.02
N ARG A 156 13.68 -17.55 6.19
CA ARG A 156 14.91 -17.41 5.38
C ARG A 156 14.56 -17.37 3.88
N PRO A 157 15.14 -16.45 3.09
CA PRO A 157 14.86 -16.35 1.66
C PRO A 157 15.42 -17.60 0.96
N GLY A 158 14.56 -18.56 0.63
CA GLY A 158 15.06 -19.82 0.09
C GLY A 158 14.06 -20.95 -0.13
N ARG A 159 12.80 -20.67 -0.49
CA ARG A 159 11.98 -21.55 -1.35
C ARG A 159 10.63 -20.88 -1.62
N GLY A 160 10.25 -20.85 -2.88
CA GLY A 160 9.27 -19.93 -3.43
C GLY A 160 7.85 -20.10 -2.92
N ALA A 161 7.18 -18.96 -2.79
CA ALA A 161 5.84 -18.67 -3.29
C ALA A 161 5.53 -17.22 -2.86
N ARG A 162 5.74 -16.24 -3.75
CA ARG A 162 5.58 -14.80 -3.45
C ARG A 162 4.17 -14.40 -2.98
N GLY A 163 3.17 -15.30 -3.03
CA GLY A 163 1.81 -15.09 -2.52
C GLY A 163 1.42 -15.97 -1.32
N GLU A 164 1.90 -17.22 -1.23
CA GLU A 164 1.55 -18.11 -0.11
C GLU A 164 2.19 -17.67 1.22
N ASP A 165 3.31 -16.95 1.17
CA ASP A 165 3.97 -16.44 2.38
C ASP A 165 3.20 -15.28 3.03
N GLN A 166 2.64 -14.34 2.26
CA GLN A 166 2.00 -13.15 2.85
C GLN A 166 0.74 -13.50 3.64
N PHE A 167 -0.14 -14.33 3.08
CA PHE A 167 -1.35 -14.76 3.75
C PHE A 167 -1.03 -15.65 4.96
N SER A 168 -0.13 -16.62 4.80
CA SER A 168 0.32 -17.48 5.90
C SER A 168 0.94 -16.66 7.05
N ARG A 169 1.73 -15.63 6.71
CA ARG A 169 2.33 -14.73 7.69
C ARG A 169 1.30 -13.86 8.38
N ALA A 170 0.28 -13.40 7.67
CA ALA A 170 -0.83 -12.70 8.30
C ALA A 170 -1.59 -13.61 9.28
N LEU A 171 -1.84 -14.88 8.93
CA LEU A 171 -2.42 -15.85 9.87
C LEU A 171 -1.51 -16.07 11.10
N ARG A 172 -0.18 -16.10 10.92
CA ARG A 172 0.77 -16.15 12.05
C ARG A 172 0.64 -14.90 12.94
N LEU A 173 0.54 -13.71 12.35
CA LEU A 173 0.31 -12.46 13.08
C LEU A 173 -1.04 -12.42 13.79
N THR A 174 -2.11 -12.95 13.18
CA THR A 174 -3.41 -13.10 13.84
C THR A 174 -3.28 -13.94 15.10
N ARG A 175 -2.58 -15.09 15.03
CA ARG A 175 -2.33 -15.94 16.21
C ARG A 175 -1.51 -15.23 17.28
N LEU A 176 -0.50 -14.45 16.89
CA LEU A 176 0.23 -13.61 17.85
C LEU A 176 -0.69 -12.59 18.52
N GLY A 177 -1.52 -11.91 17.73
CA GLY A 177 -2.53 -10.97 18.21
C GLY A 177 -3.45 -11.59 19.26
N GLU A 178 -3.95 -12.81 19.02
CA GLU A 178 -4.82 -13.53 19.96
C GLU A 178 -4.10 -13.87 21.28
N VAL A 179 -2.85 -14.34 21.22
CA VAL A 179 -2.05 -14.61 22.43
C VAL A 179 -1.80 -13.30 23.20
N VAL A 180 -1.47 -12.22 22.50
CA VAL A 180 -1.22 -10.91 23.09
C VAL A 180 -2.49 -10.36 23.75
N ARG A 181 -3.65 -10.44 23.09
CA ARG A 181 -4.96 -10.05 23.65
C ARG A 181 -5.36 -10.86 24.88
N THR A 182 -4.96 -12.14 24.93
CA THR A 182 -5.23 -12.98 26.10
C THR A 182 -4.48 -12.47 27.34
N VAL A 183 -3.28 -11.91 27.15
CA VAL A 183 -2.45 -11.41 28.26
C VAL A 183 -2.71 -9.93 28.58
N PHE A 184 -2.96 -9.12 27.54
CA PHE A 184 -3.33 -7.70 27.63
C PHE A 184 -4.81 -7.56 27.26
N ASN A 185 -5.67 -7.74 28.26
CA ASN A 185 -7.12 -7.78 28.12
C ASN A 185 -7.82 -6.51 28.66
N GLY A 186 -7.07 -5.43 28.86
CA GLY A 186 -7.56 -4.17 29.38
C GLY A 186 -7.74 -3.12 28.28
N THR A 187 -7.29 -1.90 28.57
CA THR A 187 -7.38 -0.73 27.67
C THR A 187 -6.18 -0.60 26.74
N GLU A 188 -5.28 -1.59 26.71
CA GLU A 188 -4.10 -1.58 25.87
C GLU A 188 -4.47 -1.53 24.38
N THR A 189 -3.71 -0.77 23.61
CA THR A 189 -3.89 -0.71 22.15
C THR A 189 -2.93 -1.70 21.49
N ILE A 190 -3.47 -2.76 20.90
CA ILE A 190 -2.70 -3.82 20.25
C ILE A 190 -2.81 -3.64 18.74
N GLY A 191 -1.68 -3.34 18.10
CA GLY A 191 -1.63 -3.04 16.67
C GLY A 191 -0.54 -3.79 15.93
N ARG A 192 -0.65 -3.76 14.60
CA ARG A 192 0.35 -4.30 13.70
C ARG A 192 1.40 -3.23 13.39
N SER A 193 2.68 -3.63 13.42
CA SER A 193 3.80 -2.82 12.94
C SER A 193 4.52 -3.56 11.82
N GLY A 194 4.70 -2.91 10.67
CA GLY A 194 5.34 -3.53 9.52
C GLY A 194 4.65 -4.83 9.06
N THR A 195 5.43 -5.84 8.68
CA THR A 195 4.90 -7.09 8.12
C THR A 195 5.07 -8.33 9.00
N ASN A 196 5.77 -8.20 10.12
CA ASN A 196 6.20 -9.30 10.96
C ASN A 196 6.07 -9.00 12.47
N ARG A 197 5.53 -7.85 12.87
CA ARG A 197 5.46 -7.42 14.27
C ARG A 197 4.06 -7.05 14.74
N VAL A 198 3.84 -7.32 16.02
CA VAL A 198 2.72 -6.81 16.83
C VAL A 198 3.31 -5.88 17.89
N VAL A 199 2.71 -4.70 18.03
CA VAL A 199 3.08 -3.69 19.02
C VAL A 199 1.90 -3.46 19.97
N VAL A 200 2.21 -3.32 21.25
CA VAL A 200 1.21 -3.03 22.29
C VAL A 200 1.60 -1.76 23.01
N VAL A 201 0.74 -0.75 22.95
CA VAL A 201 0.85 0.43 23.81
C VAL A 201 0.26 0.09 25.17
N VAL A 202 1.10 0.09 26.21
CA VAL A 202 0.72 -0.36 27.55
C VAL A 202 1.21 0.60 28.63
N GLU A 203 0.39 0.80 29.66
CA GLU A 203 0.80 1.49 30.88
C GLU A 203 1.76 0.60 31.67
N ARG A 204 2.84 1.20 32.18
CA ARG A 204 3.82 0.52 33.03
C ARG A 204 3.19 0.25 34.39
N ASP A 205 3.20 -1.01 34.77
CA ASP A 205 2.85 -1.47 36.11
C ASP A 205 3.87 -2.48 36.61
N ALA A 206 3.77 -2.82 37.91
CA ALA A 206 4.64 -3.82 38.52
C ALA A 206 4.49 -5.23 37.92
N ARG A 207 3.46 -5.47 37.08
CA ARG A 207 3.15 -6.76 36.49
C ARG A 207 3.61 -6.89 35.04
N LEU A 208 4.06 -5.81 34.39
CA LEU A 208 4.42 -5.77 32.98
C LEU A 208 5.46 -6.84 32.62
N GLY A 209 6.52 -6.97 33.42
CA GLY A 209 7.53 -8.02 33.23
C GLY A 209 6.95 -9.44 33.28
N ARG A 210 5.99 -9.69 34.19
CA ARG A 210 5.31 -10.98 34.31
C ARG A 210 4.39 -11.25 33.12
N ARG A 211 3.66 -10.23 32.64
CA ARG A 211 2.83 -10.31 31.43
C ARG A 211 3.68 -10.65 30.20
N VAL A 212 4.81 -9.97 30.02
CA VAL A 212 5.76 -10.26 28.93
C VAL A 212 6.33 -11.68 29.03
N ALA A 213 6.70 -12.15 30.23
CA ALA A 213 7.17 -13.52 30.42
C ALA A 213 6.07 -14.56 30.09
N LEU A 214 4.81 -14.27 30.41
CA LEU A 214 3.68 -15.13 30.05
C LEU A 214 3.51 -15.22 28.53
N ILE A 215 3.59 -14.10 27.80
CA ILE A 215 3.56 -14.10 26.33
C ILE A 215 4.66 -14.98 25.78
N ARG A 216 5.91 -14.82 26.22
CA ARG A 216 7.02 -15.68 25.78
C ARG A 216 6.74 -17.16 26.01
N THR A 217 6.14 -17.50 27.15
CA THR A 217 5.81 -18.88 27.51
C THR A 217 4.71 -19.44 26.59
N MET A 218 3.66 -18.66 26.34
CA MET A 218 2.56 -19.05 25.45
C MET A 218 3.02 -19.16 23.99
N LEU A 219 3.94 -18.30 23.55
CA LEU A 219 4.45 -18.34 22.18
C LEU A 219 5.47 -19.46 21.96
N ALA A 220 6.20 -19.88 23.00
CA ALA A 220 7.13 -21.01 22.89
C ALA A 220 6.45 -22.32 22.46
N THR A 221 5.15 -22.49 22.75
CA THR A 221 4.37 -23.68 22.34
C THR A 221 3.87 -23.61 20.89
N THR A 222 3.95 -22.44 20.24
CA THR A 222 3.44 -22.22 18.87
C THR A 222 4.38 -22.69 17.77
N GLY A 223 5.57 -23.21 18.12
CA GLY A 223 6.51 -23.86 17.19
C GLY A 223 7.30 -22.92 16.28
N HIS A 224 7.19 -21.61 16.46
CA HIS A 224 7.94 -20.61 15.69
C HIS A 224 8.80 -19.77 16.65
N PRO A 225 10.06 -19.46 16.31
CA PRO A 225 10.86 -18.55 17.13
C PRO A 225 10.17 -17.19 17.17
N THR A 226 9.93 -16.63 18.35
CA THR A 226 9.34 -15.28 18.49
C THR A 226 10.20 -14.46 19.43
N ARG A 227 10.52 -13.22 19.05
CA ARG A 227 11.20 -12.28 19.94
C ARG A 227 10.15 -11.39 20.58
N VAL A 228 10.23 -11.26 21.90
CA VAL A 228 9.39 -10.34 22.67
C VAL A 228 10.32 -9.39 23.38
N TRP A 229 10.02 -8.11 23.48
CA TRP A 229 10.75 -7.19 24.35
C TRP A 229 9.89 -6.00 24.76
N ILE A 230 10.38 -5.23 25.73
CA ILE A 230 9.79 -3.97 26.16
C ILE A 230 10.68 -2.88 25.59
N GLU A 231 10.08 -1.97 24.85
CA GLU A 231 10.72 -0.79 24.29
C GLU A 231 10.25 0.45 25.05
N GLY A 232 11.20 1.31 25.43
CA GLY A 232 10.89 2.56 26.10
C GLY A 232 10.27 3.57 25.15
N LEU A 233 9.32 4.37 25.62
CA LEU A 233 8.82 5.48 24.81
C LEU A 233 9.81 6.66 24.88
N PRO A 234 10.15 7.27 23.73
CA PRO A 234 10.93 8.50 23.70
C PRO A 234 10.25 9.66 24.45
N PRO A 235 10.95 10.73 24.81
CA PRO A 235 10.35 11.86 25.54
C PRO A 235 9.40 12.72 24.68
N THR A 236 9.40 12.54 23.35
CA THR A 236 8.64 13.38 22.41
C THR A 236 7.79 12.55 21.46
N ASP A 237 6.65 13.12 21.02
CA ASP A 237 5.76 12.55 20.01
C ASP A 237 6.50 12.27 18.69
N ALA A 238 7.35 13.21 18.24
CA ALA A 238 8.19 13.03 17.06
C ALA A 238 9.19 11.86 17.22
N GLY A 239 9.74 11.68 18.43
CA GLY A 239 10.61 10.55 18.74
C GLY A 239 9.86 9.22 18.67
N ALA A 240 8.66 9.14 19.24
CA ALA A 240 7.81 7.94 19.15
C ALA A 240 7.39 7.63 17.71
N ALA A 241 7.08 8.65 16.91
CA ALA A 241 6.80 8.51 15.49
C ALA A 241 7.99 7.89 14.74
N SER A 242 9.21 8.33 15.06
CA SER A 242 10.45 7.80 14.46
C SER A 242 10.70 6.36 14.88
N LEU A 243 10.50 6.05 16.17
CA LEU A 243 10.61 4.69 16.70
C LEU A 243 9.64 3.72 16.01
N LEU A 244 8.39 4.12 15.79
CA LEU A 244 7.42 3.29 15.07
C LEU A 244 7.83 3.07 13.61
N ASP A 245 8.45 4.06 12.95
CA ASP A 245 8.97 3.88 11.59
C ASP A 245 10.14 2.89 11.57
N GLU A 246 11.05 2.95 12.54
CA GLU A 246 12.13 1.98 12.70
C GLU A 246 11.58 0.56 12.93
N LEU A 247 10.55 0.43 13.77
CA LEU A 247 9.87 -0.84 14.03
C LEU A 247 9.09 -1.37 12.80
N CYS A 248 8.79 -0.53 11.80
CA CYS A 248 8.12 -0.96 10.57
C CYS A 248 9.08 -1.38 9.46
N ARG A 249 10.32 -0.87 9.46
CA ARG A 249 11.32 -1.13 8.40
C ARG A 249 12.01 -2.48 8.53
N HIS A 250 12.10 -3.00 9.74
CA HIS A 250 12.71 -4.28 10.08
C HIS A 250 11.63 -5.30 10.49
#